data_AF-A0A7R9KPQ4-F1
#
_entry.id   AF-A0A7R9KPQ4-F1
#
_cell.length_a   1.000
_cell.length_b   1.000
_cell.length_c   1.000
_cell.angle_alpha   90.00
_cell.angle_beta   90.00
_cell.angle_gamma   90.00
#
_symmetry.space_group_name_H-M   'P 1'
#
loop_
_entity.id
_entity.type
_entity.pdbx_description
1 polymer ?
#
loop_
_entity_poly.entity_id
_entity_poly.type
_entity_poly.pdbx_seq_one_letter_code
_entity_poly.pdbx_strand_id
1 'polypeptide(L)'
;MAEVDVTQIKVFGPGLKSGETGKKCLIHVSGAPISVLDEGLSYSVSGPGGVKPDVITDYAALNDDGNCEAYYFPLTAGDYKITVRFNGRQVAGSPFTAAVAGSVVNVEKLLSKIELHGKAYELGKAFKMNEFVVDCSMVKPVIGGLKVQIKGPERSSAQLNIKDNKNGTFKICYKPTSPGIYTMNIKIADTHIPGSPFQVKVTEFLS
;
A
#
# COMPACT_ATOMS: atom_id res chain seq x y z
N MET A 1 -23.70 16.89 -15.79
CA MET A 1 -23.72 16.58 -14.34
C MET A 1 -23.24 17.83 -13.61
N ALA A 2 -23.85 18.19 -12.48
CA ALA A 2 -23.35 19.29 -11.67
C ALA A 2 -21.95 18.92 -11.13
N GLU A 3 -21.01 19.85 -11.21
CA GLU A 3 -19.68 19.69 -10.64
C GLU A 3 -19.79 19.63 -9.12
N VAL A 4 -19.15 18.63 -8.49
CA VAL A 4 -19.10 18.53 -7.04
C VAL A 4 -18.19 19.64 -6.52
N ASP A 5 -18.68 20.45 -5.60
CA ASP A 5 -17.88 21.51 -4.98
C ASP A 5 -17.11 20.98 -3.75
N VAL A 6 -15.89 21.50 -3.53
CA VAL A 6 -15.03 21.12 -2.40
C VAL A 6 -15.70 21.28 -1.03
N THR A 7 -16.64 22.21 -0.90
CA THR A 7 -17.41 22.46 0.34
C THR A 7 -18.38 21.34 0.68
N GLN A 8 -18.74 20.49 -0.29
CA GLN A 8 -19.59 19.32 -0.07
C GLN A 8 -18.80 18.15 0.52
N ILE A 9 -17.47 18.16 0.37
CA ILE A 9 -16.59 17.10 0.87
C ILE A 9 -16.40 17.23 2.37
N LYS A 10 -16.80 16.19 3.10
CA LYS A 10 -16.65 16.06 4.54
C LYS A 10 -15.56 15.06 4.86
N VAL A 11 -14.70 15.41 5.81
CA VAL A 11 -13.58 14.56 6.23
C VAL A 11 -13.58 14.45 7.75
N PHE A 12 -13.62 13.22 8.25
CA PHE A 12 -13.69 12.90 9.68
C PHE A 12 -13.01 11.55 9.97
N GLY A 13 -12.89 11.16 11.24
CA GLY A 13 -12.27 9.89 11.62
C GLY A 13 -11.20 10.05 12.70
N PRO A 14 -10.88 8.96 13.43
CA PRO A 14 -9.95 9.02 14.56
C PRO A 14 -8.53 9.39 14.12
N GLY A 15 -8.10 8.94 12.94
CA GLY A 15 -6.76 9.20 12.39
C GLY A 15 -6.49 10.67 12.05
N LEU A 16 -7.51 11.54 12.10
CA LEU A 16 -7.32 12.99 11.95
C LEU A 16 -7.03 13.71 13.27
N LYS A 17 -7.08 12.99 14.40
CA LYS A 17 -6.93 13.55 15.76
C LYS A 17 -5.90 12.82 16.59
N SER A 18 -5.85 11.50 16.50
CA SER A 18 -4.90 10.69 17.26
C SER A 18 -4.56 9.38 16.56
N GLY A 19 -3.49 8.74 17.03
CA GLY A 19 -3.08 7.43 16.54
C GLY A 19 -2.09 6.75 17.47
N GLU A 20 -1.69 5.55 17.10
CA GLU A 20 -0.63 4.79 17.77
C GLU A 20 0.35 4.27 16.71
N THR A 21 1.63 4.31 17.04
CA THR A 21 2.70 3.80 16.19
C THR A 21 2.41 2.36 15.73
N GLY A 22 2.45 2.11 14.42
CA GLY A 22 2.21 0.81 13.81
C GLY A 22 0.73 0.42 13.65
N LYS A 23 -0.23 1.23 14.13
CA LYS A 23 -1.67 0.98 13.98
C LYS A 23 -2.28 1.78 12.84
N LYS A 24 -3.34 1.23 12.25
CA LYS A 24 -4.11 1.88 11.17
C LYS A 24 -4.77 3.16 11.73
N CYS A 25 -4.48 4.30 11.12
CA CYS A 25 -5.13 5.59 11.42
C CYS A 25 -6.17 5.89 10.33
N LEU A 26 -7.45 5.73 10.67
CA LEU A 26 -8.59 5.83 9.74
C LEU A 26 -9.01 7.28 9.47
N ILE A 27 -9.27 7.56 8.20
CA ILE A 27 -9.82 8.79 7.65
C ILE A 27 -11.07 8.38 6.84
N HIS A 28 -12.21 8.95 7.16
CA HIS A 28 -13.44 8.82 6.39
C HIS A 28 -13.67 10.08 5.58
N VAL A 29 -14.05 9.90 4.32
CA VAL A 29 -14.38 10.98 3.40
C VAL A 29 -15.78 10.72 2.83
N SER A 30 -16.62 11.74 2.76
CA SER A 30 -17.97 11.63 2.20
C SER A 30 -18.40 12.91 1.50
N GLY A 31 -19.53 12.85 0.78
CA GLY A 31 -20.13 14.01 0.13
C GLY A 31 -20.09 14.01 -1.40
N ALA A 32 -19.61 12.92 -2.02
CA ALA A 32 -19.70 12.72 -3.47
C ALA A 32 -19.65 11.23 -3.84
N PRO A 33 -20.16 10.85 -5.02
CA PRO A 33 -19.98 9.50 -5.56
C PRO A 33 -18.49 9.15 -5.73
N ILE A 34 -18.15 7.87 -5.59
CA ILE A 34 -16.76 7.40 -5.65
C ILE A 34 -16.07 7.74 -6.98
N SER A 35 -16.79 7.69 -8.10
CA SER A 35 -16.25 8.04 -9.42
C SER A 35 -15.73 9.47 -9.48
N VAL A 36 -16.28 10.37 -8.65
CA VAL A 36 -15.84 11.75 -8.55
C VAL A 36 -14.71 11.89 -7.53
N LEU A 37 -14.80 11.16 -6.42
CA LEU A 37 -13.78 11.20 -5.36
C LEU A 37 -12.44 10.64 -5.83
N ASP A 38 -12.43 9.56 -6.61
CA ASP A 38 -11.21 8.87 -7.06
C ASP A 38 -10.32 9.77 -7.93
N GLU A 39 -10.93 10.60 -8.76
CA GLU A 39 -10.19 11.53 -9.64
C GLU A 39 -9.76 12.81 -8.91
N GLY A 40 -10.54 13.25 -7.91
CA GLY A 40 -10.36 14.55 -7.29
C GLY A 40 -9.62 14.56 -5.96
N LEU A 41 -9.64 13.47 -5.19
CA LEU A 41 -9.06 13.42 -3.85
C LEU A 41 -7.54 13.25 -3.88
N SER A 42 -6.86 13.99 -3.01
CA SER A 42 -5.45 13.77 -2.72
C SER A 42 -5.15 14.00 -1.24
N TYR A 43 -4.20 13.22 -0.74
CA TYR A 43 -3.77 13.23 0.64
C TYR A 43 -2.27 13.50 0.74
N SER A 44 -1.86 14.22 1.78
CA SER A 44 -0.46 14.36 2.16
C SER A 44 -0.36 14.29 3.67
N VAL A 45 0.42 13.34 4.18
CA VAL A 45 0.70 13.19 5.61
C VAL A 45 2.19 13.46 5.85
N SER A 46 2.49 14.31 6.82
CA SER A 46 3.86 14.59 7.27
C SER A 46 3.93 14.53 8.79
N GLY A 47 4.99 13.91 9.33
CA GLY A 47 5.16 13.74 10.76
C GLY A 47 6.57 14.11 11.27
N PRO A 48 6.89 13.70 12.50
CA PRO A 48 8.17 13.97 13.15
C PRO A 48 9.37 13.50 12.32
N GLY A 49 10.46 14.28 12.32
CA GLY A 49 11.66 13.94 11.55
C GLY A 49 11.48 13.98 10.02
N GLY A 50 10.40 14.59 9.52
CA GLY A 50 10.15 14.71 8.09
C GLY A 50 9.59 13.45 7.43
N VAL A 51 9.15 12.45 8.22
CA VAL A 51 8.51 11.24 7.69
C VAL A 51 7.23 11.60 6.92
N LYS A 52 7.01 10.89 5.81
CA LYS A 52 5.83 11.08 4.95
C LYS A 52 5.16 9.73 4.70
N PRO A 53 4.31 9.24 5.62
CA PRO A 53 3.57 8.00 5.41
C PRO A 53 2.70 8.10 4.16
N ASP A 54 2.65 7.01 3.40
CA ASP A 54 1.66 6.84 2.35
C ASP A 54 0.24 6.78 2.95
N VAL A 55 -0.72 7.31 2.19
CA VAL A 55 -2.14 7.18 2.47
C VAL A 55 -2.72 6.19 1.47
N ILE A 56 -3.38 5.16 1.99
CA ILE A 56 -4.02 4.12 1.20
C ILE A 56 -5.52 4.34 1.26
N THR A 57 -6.13 4.47 0.09
CA THR A 57 -7.58 4.53 -0.06
C THR A 57 -8.13 3.10 -0.16
N ASP A 58 -9.06 2.76 0.74
CA ASP A 58 -9.78 1.50 0.72
C ASP A 58 -11.08 1.64 -0.07
N TYR A 59 -11.00 1.33 -1.36
CA TYR A 59 -12.15 1.35 -2.26
C TYR A 59 -13.10 0.16 -2.04
N ALA A 60 -12.77 -0.81 -1.18
CA ALA A 60 -13.63 -1.95 -0.89
C ALA A 60 -14.59 -1.70 0.28
N ALA A 61 -14.35 -0.67 1.10
CA ALA A 61 -15.19 -0.28 2.24
C ALA A 61 -16.41 0.59 1.85
N LEU A 62 -16.79 0.60 0.58
CA LEU A 62 -17.86 1.46 0.07
C LEU A 62 -19.24 0.98 0.50
N ASN A 63 -20.11 1.95 0.80
CA ASN A 63 -21.54 1.77 0.81
C ASN A 63 -22.21 2.75 -0.18
N ASP A 64 -23.48 2.51 -0.49
CA ASP A 64 -24.26 3.27 -1.49
C ASP A 64 -24.41 4.77 -1.17
N ASP A 65 -23.93 5.23 -0.01
CA ASP A 65 -24.02 6.62 0.46
C ASP A 65 -22.84 7.52 0.01
N GLY A 66 -21.86 6.99 -0.74
CA GLY A 66 -20.72 7.78 -1.23
C GLY A 66 -19.66 8.07 -0.15
N ASN A 67 -19.49 7.15 0.80
CA ASN A 67 -18.42 7.18 1.78
C ASN A 67 -17.19 6.43 1.26
N CYS A 68 -16.00 6.98 1.49
CA CYS A 68 -14.70 6.38 1.18
C CYS A 68 -13.84 6.33 2.45
N GLU A 69 -13.09 5.25 2.65
CA GLU A 69 -12.11 5.16 3.73
C GLU A 69 -10.71 5.33 3.16
N ALA A 70 -9.89 6.11 3.84
CA ALA A 70 -8.46 6.17 3.63
C ALA A 70 -7.74 5.95 4.96
N TYR A 71 -6.50 5.50 4.93
CA TYR A 71 -5.73 5.33 6.15
C TYR A 71 -4.24 5.46 5.91
N TYR A 72 -3.52 5.78 6.98
CA TYR A 72 -2.06 5.73 7.03
C TYR A 72 -1.60 4.96 8.27
N PHE A 73 -0.32 4.59 8.30
CA PHE A 73 0.31 3.95 9.46
C PHE A 73 1.50 4.79 9.94
N PRO A 74 1.38 5.52 11.06
CA PRO A 74 2.51 6.25 11.61
C PRO A 74 3.51 5.28 12.25
N LEU A 75 4.81 5.47 12.03
CA LEU A 75 5.87 4.60 12.57
C LEU A 75 6.68 5.26 13.68
N THR A 76 6.41 6.53 13.95
CA THR A 76 7.11 7.36 14.93
C THR A 76 6.06 8.13 15.72
N ALA A 77 6.26 8.26 17.04
CA ALA A 77 5.36 9.03 17.88
C ALA A 77 5.60 10.53 17.71
N GLY A 78 4.55 11.33 17.89
CA GLY A 78 4.53 12.78 17.78
C GLY A 78 3.38 13.29 16.91
N ASP A 79 3.44 14.57 16.56
CA ASP A 79 2.36 15.23 15.84
C ASP A 79 2.47 15.05 14.33
N TYR A 80 1.38 14.62 13.72
CA TYR A 80 1.24 14.46 12.27
C TYR A 80 0.31 15.52 11.71
N LYS A 81 0.71 16.14 10.59
CA LYS A 81 -0.10 17.04 9.79
C LYS A 81 -0.68 16.29 8.59
N ILE A 82 -2.00 16.28 8.47
CA ILE A 82 -2.75 15.60 7.42
C ILE A 82 -3.43 16.65 6.56
N THR A 83 -3.00 16.78 5.31
CA THR A 83 -3.64 17.66 4.33
C THR A 83 -4.51 16.80 3.40
N VAL A 84 -5.80 17.09 3.38
CA VAL A 84 -6.76 16.50 2.42
C VAL A 84 -7.20 17.58 1.46
N ARG A 85 -7.21 17.24 0.16
CA ARG A 85 -7.62 18.13 -0.93
C ARG A 85 -8.60 17.42 -1.85
N PHE A 86 -9.47 18.22 -2.46
CA PHE A 86 -10.33 17.81 -3.56
C PHE A 86 -10.13 18.80 -4.72
N ASN A 87 -9.84 18.29 -5.93
CA ASN A 87 -9.49 19.08 -7.12
C ASN A 87 -8.42 20.16 -6.84
N GLY A 88 -7.38 19.77 -6.09
CA GLY A 88 -6.26 20.63 -5.71
C GLY A 88 -6.54 21.62 -4.56
N ARG A 89 -7.79 21.79 -4.14
CA ARG A 89 -8.19 22.72 -3.05
C ARG A 89 -8.34 21.98 -1.73
N GLN A 90 -7.96 22.62 -0.62
CA GLN A 90 -8.13 22.01 0.71
C GLN A 90 -9.61 21.94 1.08
N VAL A 91 -10.02 20.79 1.62
CA VAL A 91 -11.36 20.59 2.18
C VAL A 91 -11.51 21.33 3.51
N ALA A 92 -12.74 21.51 3.98
CA ALA A 92 -13.00 22.12 5.28
C ALA A 92 -12.28 21.36 6.42
N GLY A 93 -11.58 22.10 7.28
CA GLY A 93 -10.81 21.55 8.41
C GLY A 93 -9.38 21.10 8.06
N SER A 94 -9.03 21.01 6.78
CA SER A 94 -7.67 20.72 6.33
C SER A 94 -6.78 21.98 6.45
N PRO A 95 -5.53 21.86 6.93
CA PRO A 95 -4.89 20.63 7.39
C PRO A 95 -5.31 20.22 8.81
N PHE A 96 -5.45 18.92 9.03
CA PHE A 96 -5.71 18.32 10.33
C PHE A 96 -4.40 18.02 11.07
N THR A 97 -4.48 17.90 12.40
CA THR A 97 -3.35 17.50 13.25
C THR A 97 -3.72 16.30 14.10
N ALA A 98 -2.92 15.24 14.04
CA ALA A 98 -3.12 14.03 14.83
C ALA A 98 -1.94 13.77 15.78
N ALA A 99 -2.23 13.57 17.07
CA ALA A 99 -1.25 13.20 18.08
C ALA A 99 -1.05 11.67 18.09
N VAL A 100 0.15 11.21 17.70
CA VAL A 100 0.48 9.77 17.68
C VAL A 100 1.30 9.39 18.89
N ALA A 101 0.82 8.42 19.66
CA ALA A 101 1.52 7.87 20.81
C ALA A 101 2.22 6.53 20.49
N GLY A 102 3.09 6.07 21.39
CA GLY A 102 3.76 4.77 21.31
C GLY A 102 5.27 4.88 21.10
N SER A 103 5.91 3.74 20.82
CA SER A 103 7.35 3.65 20.56
C SER A 103 7.61 3.58 19.07
N VAL A 104 8.76 4.11 18.64
CA VAL A 104 9.20 3.98 17.23
C VAL A 104 9.16 2.51 16.81
N VAL A 105 8.53 2.24 15.66
CA VAL A 105 8.49 0.90 15.07
C VAL A 105 9.80 0.65 14.34
N ASN A 106 10.57 -0.35 14.79
CA ASN A 106 11.72 -0.84 14.04
C ASN A 106 11.23 -1.73 12.88
N VAL A 107 11.11 -1.14 11.70
CA VAL A 107 10.62 -1.82 10.49
C VAL A 107 11.54 -2.97 10.10
N GLU A 108 12.86 -2.81 10.14
CA GLU A 108 13.79 -3.88 9.75
C GLU A 108 13.64 -5.14 10.61
N LYS A 109 13.55 -4.97 11.94
CA LYS A 109 13.30 -6.07 12.89
C LYS A 109 11.93 -6.71 12.70
N LEU A 110 10.95 -5.94 12.22
CA LEU A 110 9.64 -6.46 11.88
C LEU A 110 9.70 -7.31 10.61
N LEU A 111 10.32 -6.79 9.54
CA LEU A 111 10.44 -7.45 8.25
C LEU A 111 11.36 -8.68 8.29
N SER A 112 12.28 -8.77 9.25
CA SER A 112 13.14 -9.95 9.43
C SER A 112 12.38 -11.24 9.79
N LYS A 113 11.08 -11.14 10.08
CA LYS A 113 10.19 -12.28 10.39
C LYS A 113 9.41 -12.78 9.17
N ILE A 114 9.63 -12.18 8.00
CA ILE A 114 8.94 -12.58 6.76
C ILE A 114 9.63 -13.80 6.18
N GLU A 115 8.81 -14.76 5.78
CA GLU A 115 9.28 -15.97 5.11
C GLU A 115 8.73 -16.04 3.68
N LEU A 116 9.51 -16.63 2.77
CA LEU A 116 9.10 -16.89 1.40
C LEU A 116 8.99 -18.40 1.18
N HIS A 117 7.85 -18.86 0.66
CA HIS A 117 7.63 -20.27 0.33
C HIS A 117 7.47 -20.46 -1.18
N GLY A 118 8.15 -21.47 -1.72
CA GLY A 118 8.29 -21.70 -3.16
C GLY A 118 9.63 -21.19 -3.69
N LYS A 119 9.81 -21.23 -5.01
CA LYS A 119 11.06 -20.79 -5.68
C LYS A 119 10.83 -19.78 -6.80
N ALA A 120 9.58 -19.36 -7.02
CA ALA A 120 9.24 -18.47 -8.13
C ALA A 120 9.77 -17.03 -7.97
N TYR A 121 10.31 -16.66 -6.80
CA TYR A 121 11.05 -15.42 -6.59
C TYR A 121 12.55 -15.53 -6.96
N GLU A 122 13.01 -16.71 -7.39
CA GLU A 122 14.37 -16.96 -7.88
C GLU A 122 14.37 -17.50 -9.31
N LEU A 123 13.45 -18.42 -9.62
CA LEU A 123 13.38 -19.14 -10.90
C LEU A 123 11.95 -19.12 -11.46
N GLY A 124 11.81 -18.79 -12.74
CA GLY A 124 10.52 -18.78 -13.43
C GLY A 124 10.57 -19.36 -14.84
N LYS A 125 9.39 -19.55 -15.43
CA LYS A 125 9.21 -19.96 -16.83
C LYS A 125 8.43 -18.90 -17.61
N ALA A 126 8.94 -18.56 -18.79
CA ALA A 126 8.28 -17.66 -19.72
C ALA A 126 6.90 -18.19 -20.13
N PHE A 127 5.93 -17.29 -20.29
CA PHE A 127 4.56 -17.59 -20.73
C PHE A 127 3.76 -18.54 -19.82
N LYS A 128 4.26 -18.87 -18.63
CA LYS A 128 3.58 -19.68 -17.61
C LYS A 128 3.30 -18.85 -16.36
N MET A 129 2.28 -19.27 -15.62
CA MET A 129 2.06 -18.74 -14.27
C MET A 129 3.14 -19.30 -13.34
N ASN A 130 3.84 -18.40 -12.67
CA ASN A 130 4.84 -18.70 -11.65
C ASN A 130 4.27 -18.22 -10.31
N GLU A 131 4.37 -19.04 -9.27
CA GLU A 131 3.78 -18.74 -7.96
C GLU A 131 4.71 -18.99 -6.78
N PHE A 132 4.60 -18.12 -5.78
CA PHE A 132 5.22 -18.28 -4.47
C PHE A 132 4.35 -17.57 -3.42
N VAL A 133 4.66 -17.79 -2.15
CA VAL A 133 3.94 -17.20 -1.02
C VAL A 133 4.88 -16.32 -0.23
N VAL A 134 4.40 -15.12 0.14
CA VAL A 134 5.02 -14.26 1.15
C VAL A 134 4.25 -14.44 2.45
N ASP A 135 4.89 -14.99 3.48
CA ASP A 135 4.32 -15.15 4.80
C ASP A 135 4.66 -13.94 5.68
N CYS A 136 3.64 -13.16 5.99
CA CYS A 136 3.70 -12.01 6.89
C CYS A 136 2.93 -12.28 8.19
N SER A 137 2.61 -13.53 8.53
CA SER A 137 1.78 -13.89 9.69
C SER A 137 2.38 -13.44 11.03
N MET A 138 3.71 -13.29 11.09
CA MET A 138 4.46 -12.77 12.23
C MET A 138 4.66 -11.25 12.21
N VAL A 139 4.14 -10.58 11.17
CA VAL A 139 4.15 -9.13 10.95
C VAL A 139 2.71 -8.63 11.01
N LYS A 140 2.21 -8.35 12.23
CA LYS A 140 0.84 -7.88 12.47
C LYS A 140 0.81 -6.49 13.10
N PRO A 141 0.13 -5.50 12.49
CA PRO A 141 -0.47 -5.54 11.14
C PRO A 141 0.60 -5.50 10.02
N VAL A 142 0.22 -5.88 8.80
CA VAL A 142 1.04 -5.66 7.60
C VAL A 142 0.94 -4.18 7.21
N ILE A 143 1.86 -3.39 7.78
CA ILE A 143 1.87 -1.92 7.69
C ILE A 143 1.95 -1.48 6.22
N GLY A 144 0.94 -0.73 5.76
CA GLY A 144 0.93 -0.19 4.40
C GLY A 144 0.70 -1.22 3.29
N GLY A 145 0.36 -2.47 3.64
CA GLY A 145 0.17 -3.56 2.69
C GLY A 145 1.45 -4.09 2.06
N LEU A 146 1.32 -5.19 1.31
CA LEU A 146 2.41 -5.79 0.53
C LEU A 146 2.44 -5.18 -0.88
N LYS A 147 3.52 -4.47 -1.22
CA LYS A 147 3.75 -3.93 -2.57
C LYS A 147 4.72 -4.84 -3.32
N VAL A 148 4.31 -5.32 -4.51
CA VAL A 148 5.16 -6.12 -5.40
C VAL A 148 5.28 -5.43 -6.75
N GLN A 149 6.50 -5.26 -7.24
CA GLN A 149 6.78 -4.73 -8.57
C GLN A 149 7.77 -5.63 -9.29
N ILE A 150 7.47 -5.98 -10.54
CA ILE A 150 8.34 -6.81 -11.39
C ILE A 150 8.79 -5.97 -12.58
N LYS A 151 10.11 -5.85 -12.77
CA LYS A 151 10.72 -5.20 -13.94
C LYS A 151 11.45 -6.27 -14.74
N GLY A 152 11.04 -6.46 -16.00
CA GLY A 152 11.71 -7.37 -16.92
C GLY A 152 12.89 -6.73 -17.64
N PRO A 153 13.62 -7.50 -18.46
CA PRO A 153 14.58 -6.95 -19.42
C PRO A 153 13.86 -6.06 -20.44
N GLU A 154 14.60 -5.25 -21.21
CA GLU A 154 14.01 -4.28 -22.13
C GLU A 154 12.89 -4.88 -23.00
N ARG A 155 11.77 -4.15 -23.12
CA ARG A 155 10.55 -4.54 -23.85
C ARG A 155 9.80 -5.77 -23.29
N SER A 156 10.19 -6.31 -22.13
CA SER A 156 9.48 -7.41 -21.46
C SER A 156 8.59 -6.91 -20.34
N SER A 157 7.47 -7.61 -20.10
CA SER A 157 6.57 -7.35 -18.98
C SER A 157 6.19 -8.63 -18.26
N ALA A 158 5.59 -8.50 -17.08
CA ALA A 158 4.97 -9.60 -16.38
C ALA A 158 3.61 -9.17 -15.88
N GLN A 159 2.57 -9.96 -16.18
CA GLN A 159 1.28 -9.80 -15.52
C GLN A 159 1.45 -10.24 -14.07
N LEU A 160 1.02 -9.41 -13.11
CA LEU A 160 1.15 -9.67 -11.68
C LEU A 160 -0.24 -9.70 -11.03
N ASN A 161 -0.48 -10.72 -10.22
CA ASN A 161 -1.65 -10.83 -9.36
C ASN A 161 -1.21 -11.16 -7.93
N ILE A 162 -1.73 -10.43 -6.96
CA ILE A 162 -1.47 -10.63 -5.53
C ILE A 162 -2.79 -11.03 -4.88
N LYS A 163 -2.81 -12.20 -4.23
CA LYS A 163 -3.98 -12.67 -3.47
C LYS A 163 -3.65 -12.67 -1.99
N ASP A 164 -4.37 -11.87 -1.22
CA ASP A 164 -4.40 -11.96 0.24
C ASP A 164 -5.23 -13.19 0.66
N ASN A 165 -4.61 -14.12 1.37
CA ASN A 165 -5.28 -15.33 1.86
C ASN A 165 -6.05 -15.08 3.18
N LYS A 166 -6.06 -13.85 3.70
CA LYS A 166 -6.73 -13.43 4.93
C LYS A 166 -6.26 -14.15 6.20
N ASN A 167 -5.08 -14.77 6.14
CA ASN A 167 -4.43 -15.44 7.27
C ASN A 167 -3.02 -14.88 7.57
N GLY A 168 -2.67 -13.74 6.96
CA GLY A 168 -1.34 -13.13 7.04
C GLY A 168 -0.37 -13.57 5.95
N THR A 169 -0.80 -14.43 5.02
CA THR A 169 0.00 -14.84 3.85
C THR A 169 -0.56 -14.25 2.56
N PHE A 170 0.34 -13.95 1.62
CA PHE A 170 0.01 -13.42 0.30
C PHE A 170 0.53 -14.38 -0.77
N LYS A 171 -0.36 -14.87 -1.63
CA LYS A 171 0.05 -15.62 -2.82
C LYS A 171 0.38 -14.64 -3.95
N ILE A 172 1.60 -14.72 -4.45
CA ILE A 172 2.09 -13.94 -5.59
C ILE A 172 2.04 -14.83 -6.83
N CYS A 173 1.34 -14.38 -7.86
CA CYS A 173 1.29 -15.04 -9.16
C CYS A 173 1.79 -14.07 -10.23
N TYR A 174 2.76 -14.47 -11.04
CA TYR A 174 3.18 -13.65 -12.17
C TYR A 174 3.42 -14.47 -13.45
N LYS A 175 3.17 -13.84 -14.59
CA LYS A 175 3.34 -14.43 -15.93
C LYS A 175 4.27 -13.55 -16.77
N PRO A 176 5.58 -13.88 -16.85
CA PRO A 176 6.53 -13.15 -17.67
C PRO A 176 6.31 -13.41 -19.16
N THR A 177 6.49 -12.39 -19.99
CA THR A 177 6.26 -12.47 -21.45
C THR A 177 7.49 -12.90 -22.25
N SER A 178 8.64 -13.08 -21.62
CA SER A 178 9.89 -13.50 -22.28
C SER A 178 10.89 -14.08 -21.28
N PRO A 179 11.80 -14.97 -21.71
CA PRO A 179 12.96 -15.37 -20.92
C PRO A 179 13.88 -14.18 -20.60
N GLY A 180 14.65 -14.30 -19.53
CA GLY A 180 15.61 -13.28 -19.10
C GLY A 180 15.65 -13.11 -17.59
N ILE A 181 16.39 -12.09 -17.14
CA ILE A 181 16.51 -11.75 -15.71
C ILE A 181 15.52 -10.64 -15.37
N TYR A 182 14.65 -10.91 -14.40
CA TYR A 182 13.65 -9.95 -13.90
C TYR A 182 14.06 -9.47 -12.52
N THR A 183 13.89 -8.17 -12.24
CA THR A 183 14.06 -7.62 -10.90
C THR A 183 12.71 -7.54 -10.20
N MET A 184 12.55 -8.30 -9.11
CA MET A 184 11.34 -8.32 -8.29
C MET A 184 11.54 -7.56 -6.98
N ASN A 185 10.81 -6.46 -6.84
CA ASN A 185 10.79 -5.63 -5.63
C ASN A 185 9.58 -6.05 -4.80
N ILE A 186 9.82 -6.45 -3.55
CA ILE A 186 8.80 -6.80 -2.58
C ILE A 186 9.03 -5.90 -1.36
N LYS A 187 8.04 -5.09 -1.03
CA LYS A 187 8.12 -4.07 0.01
C LYS A 187 6.91 -4.09 0.94
N ILE A 188 7.14 -3.70 2.18
CA ILE A 188 6.12 -3.38 3.19
C ILE A 188 6.53 -2.04 3.81
N ALA A 189 5.58 -1.11 3.97
CA ALA A 189 5.86 0.27 4.40
C ALA A 189 7.05 0.91 3.62
N ASP A 190 7.04 0.72 2.29
CA ASP A 190 8.07 1.17 1.33
C ASP A 190 9.52 0.70 1.58
N THR A 191 9.67 -0.22 2.54
CA THR A 191 10.94 -0.84 2.91
C THR A 191 11.01 -2.24 2.29
N HIS A 192 12.18 -2.60 1.73
CA HIS A 192 12.41 -3.92 1.18
C HIS A 192 12.33 -5.00 2.26
N ILE A 193 11.64 -6.09 1.97
CA ILE A 193 11.75 -7.30 2.79
C ILE A 193 13.16 -7.91 2.64
N PRO A 194 13.62 -8.76 3.57
CA PRO A 194 14.89 -9.45 3.44
C PRO A 194 15.06 -10.14 2.09
N GLY A 195 16.21 -9.92 1.43
CA GLY A 195 16.52 -10.48 0.11
C GLY A 195 15.97 -9.69 -1.08
N SER A 196 15.04 -8.75 -0.88
CA SER A 196 14.56 -7.88 -1.94
C SER A 196 15.52 -6.71 -2.20
N PRO A 197 15.76 -6.30 -3.47
CA PRO A 197 15.19 -6.82 -4.71
C PRO A 197 15.76 -8.20 -5.13
N PHE A 198 14.88 -9.08 -5.59
CA PHE A 198 15.24 -10.42 -6.07
C PHE A 198 15.58 -10.40 -7.56
N GLN A 199 16.60 -11.16 -7.96
CA GLN A 199 16.94 -11.42 -9.36
C GLN A 199 16.32 -12.75 -9.78
N VAL A 200 15.23 -12.70 -10.54
CA VAL A 200 14.47 -13.87 -10.97
C VAL A 200 14.94 -14.31 -12.35
N LYS A 201 15.51 -15.50 -12.46
CA LYS A 201 15.90 -16.09 -13.74
C LYS A 201 14.70 -16.77 -14.38
N VAL A 202 14.19 -16.19 -15.46
CA VAL A 202 13.11 -16.75 -16.26
C VAL A 202 13.68 -17.47 -17.47
N THR A 203 13.39 -18.77 -17.59
CA THR A 203 13.83 -19.59 -18.75
C THR A 203 12.70 -19.82 -19.73
N GLU A 204 13.04 -20.32 -20.92
CA GLU A 204 12.06 -20.78 -21.89
C GLU A 204 11.17 -21.89 -21.34
N PHE A 205 9.97 -21.98 -21.91
CA PHE A 205 9.13 -23.15 -21.79
C PHE A 205 9.59 -24.14 -22.86
N LEU A 206 10.34 -25.17 -22.45
CA LEU A 206 10.56 -26.33 -23.31
C LEU A 206 9.26 -27.15 -23.30
N SER A 207 8.66 -27.30 -24.48
CA SER A 207 7.52 -28.19 -24.75
C SER A 207 7.95 -29.65 -24.74
#